data_AF-A0A536S3J2-F1
#
_entry.id   AF-A0A536S3J2-F1
#
_cell.length_a   1.000
_cell.length_b   1.000
_cell.length_c   1.000
_cell.angle_alpha   90.00
_cell.angle_beta   90.00
_cell.angle_gamma   90.00
#
_symmetry.space_group_name_H-M   'P 1'
#
loop_
_entity.id
_entity.type
_entity.pdbx_description
1 polymer ?
#
loop_
_entity_poly.entity_id
_entity_poly.type
_entity_poly.pdbx_seq_one_letter_code
_entity_poly.pdbx_strand_id
1 'polypeptide(L)'
;MDDITAPLVAVEWEDITAYSRTALPDDFEPYRLRKLTCGLLWKDTPEYIVVVGDYDISNEGRDYRHNDFHIIPRGVIRRLTYLREGTAPLVSLEVEAS
;
A
#
# COMPACT_ATOMS: atom_id res chain seq x y z
N MET A 1 -7.24 -18.88 17.28
CA MET A 1 -7.03 -17.61 16.56
C MET A 1 -5.66 -17.78 15.93
N ASP A 2 -5.62 -18.05 14.64
CA ASP A 2 -4.35 -18.34 13.96
C ASP A 2 -3.49 -17.07 14.01
N ASP A 3 -2.29 -17.18 14.58
CA ASP A 3 -1.35 -16.07 14.63
C ASP A 3 -0.98 -15.67 13.20
N ILE A 4 -1.52 -14.54 12.75
CA ILE A 4 -1.07 -13.88 11.53
C ILE A 4 0.35 -13.36 11.81
N THR A 5 1.35 -14.14 11.43
CA THR A 5 2.77 -13.81 11.63
C THR A 5 3.33 -12.81 10.61
N ALA A 6 2.53 -12.46 9.58
CA ALA A 6 2.95 -11.53 8.54
C ALA A 6 2.99 -10.08 9.08
N PRO A 7 4.08 -9.32 8.86
CA PRO A 7 4.15 -7.93 9.30
C PRO A 7 3.12 -7.05 8.61
N LEU A 8 2.50 -6.14 9.36
CA LEU A 8 1.67 -5.07 8.78
C LEU A 8 2.58 -3.99 8.20
N VAL A 9 2.28 -3.51 6.99
CA VAL A 9 3.10 -2.52 6.28
C VAL A 9 2.24 -1.43 5.63
N ALA A 10 2.83 -0.25 5.45
CA ALA A 10 2.36 0.81 4.57
C ALA A 10 3.40 1.04 3.47
N VAL A 11 2.97 0.98 2.22
CA VAL A 11 3.84 1.06 1.03
C VAL A 11 3.44 2.26 0.19
N GLU A 12 4.34 3.22 0.06
CA GLU A 12 4.23 4.30 -0.92
C GLU A 12 4.93 3.87 -2.21
N TRP A 13 4.22 3.91 -3.33
CA TRP A 13 4.73 3.44 -4.61
C TRP A 13 4.13 4.21 -5.79
N GLU A 14 4.76 4.10 -6.95
CA GLU A 14 4.30 4.74 -8.19
C GLU A 14 3.65 3.69 -9.12
N ASP A 15 2.34 3.82 -9.34
CA ASP A 15 1.61 2.98 -10.29
C ASP A 15 1.83 3.46 -11.72
N ILE A 16 3.02 3.15 -12.22
CA ILE A 16 3.40 3.41 -13.61
C ILE A 16 2.63 2.55 -14.60
N THR A 17 1.92 1.51 -14.15
CA THR A 17 1.30 0.50 -15.04
C THR A 17 -0.10 0.88 -15.49
N ALA A 18 -0.87 1.59 -14.66
CA ALA A 18 -2.25 1.97 -14.97
C ALA A 18 -2.37 3.07 -16.04
N TYR A 19 -1.37 3.97 -16.14
CA TYR A 19 -1.50 5.17 -16.98
C TYR A 19 -0.49 5.28 -18.13
N SER A 20 0.60 4.48 -18.12
CA SER A 20 1.60 4.52 -19.21
C SER A 20 1.11 3.91 -20.53
N ARG A 21 0.02 3.13 -20.51
CA ARG A 21 -0.44 2.36 -21.69
C ARG A 21 -1.52 3.04 -22.53
N THR A 22 -2.17 4.10 -22.04
CA THR A 22 -3.43 4.59 -22.63
C THR A 22 -3.50 6.09 -22.91
N ALA A 23 -2.34 6.76 -22.99
CA ALA A 23 -2.18 8.21 -23.11
C ALA A 23 -2.47 8.96 -21.79
N LEU A 24 -1.43 9.58 -21.25
CA LEU A 24 -1.57 10.55 -20.17
C LEU A 24 -2.23 11.81 -20.76
N PRO A 25 -3.38 12.27 -20.21
CA PRO A 25 -3.96 13.55 -20.60
C PRO A 25 -2.97 14.71 -20.40
N ASP A 26 -3.15 15.81 -21.13
CA ASP A 26 -2.28 17.00 -21.01
C ASP A 26 -2.37 17.66 -19.62
N ASP A 27 -3.45 17.42 -18.87
CA ASP A 27 -3.65 17.85 -17.47
C ASP A 27 -3.25 16.76 -16.45
N PHE A 28 -2.47 15.77 -16.87
CA PHE A 28 -2.06 14.70 -15.99
C PHE A 28 -1.01 15.18 -14.97
N GLU A 29 -1.41 15.14 -13.71
CA GLU A 29 -0.52 15.48 -12.62
C GLU A 29 0.27 14.25 -12.10
N PRO A 30 1.62 14.32 -12.02
CA PRO A 30 2.46 13.18 -11.61
C PRO A 30 2.11 12.56 -10.25
N TYR A 31 1.54 13.35 -9.33
CA TYR A 31 1.10 12.83 -8.04
C TYR A 31 -0.01 11.77 -8.16
N ARG A 32 -0.75 11.73 -9.28
CA ARG A 32 -1.80 10.72 -9.53
C ARG A 32 -1.25 9.29 -9.67
N LEU A 33 0.05 9.17 -9.98
CA LEU A 33 0.76 7.88 -9.97
C LEU A 33 1.10 7.42 -8.55
N ARG A 34 1.16 8.31 -7.56
CA ARG A 34 1.50 7.94 -6.19
C ARG A 34 0.34 7.21 -5.54
N LYS A 35 0.61 6.01 -5.05
CA LYS A 35 -0.31 5.15 -4.31
C LYS A 35 0.24 4.87 -2.92
N LEU A 36 -0.66 4.72 -1.96
CA LEU A 36 -0.38 4.21 -0.62
C LEU A 36 -1.20 2.94 -0.43
N THR A 37 -0.52 1.82 -0.22
CA THR A 37 -1.16 0.53 0.06
C THR A 37 -0.77 0.09 1.46
N CYS A 38 -1.76 -0.17 2.32
CA CYS A 38 -1.55 -0.72 3.65
C CYS A 38 -2.10 -2.15 3.72
N GLY A 39 -1.42 -3.03 4.45
CA GLY A 39 -1.85 -4.41 4.58
C GLY A 39 -0.75 -5.33 5.08
N LEU A 40 -1.01 -6.64 5.03
CA LEU A 40 -0.07 -7.66 5.46
C LEU A 40 0.99 -7.89 4.38
N LEU A 41 2.27 -7.83 4.73
CA LEU A 41 3.38 -8.20 3.86
C LEU A 41 3.43 -9.72 3.74
N TRP A 42 2.75 -10.25 2.73
CA TRP A 42 2.64 -11.70 2.54
C TRP A 42 3.83 -12.31 1.82
N LYS A 43 4.43 -11.57 0.87
CA LYS A 43 5.62 -12.02 0.16
C LYS A 43 6.62 -10.87 0.01
N ASP A 44 7.88 -11.17 0.28
CA ASP A 44 9.00 -10.28 0.07
C ASP A 44 10.03 -11.00 -0.83
N THR A 45 10.32 -10.43 -2.00
CA THR A 45 11.33 -10.93 -2.94
C THR A 45 12.28 -9.81 -3.36
N PRO A 46 13.44 -10.12 -3.96
CA PRO A 46 14.33 -9.10 -4.52
C PRO A 46 13.70 -8.25 -5.63
N GLU A 47 12.71 -8.75 -6.35
CA GLU A 47 12.12 -8.07 -7.51
C GLU A 47 10.81 -7.34 -7.15
N TYR A 48 10.01 -7.90 -6.25
CA TYR A 48 8.68 -7.39 -5.88
C TYR A 48 8.27 -7.78 -4.46
N ILE A 49 7.26 -7.08 -3.95
CA ILE A 49 6.55 -7.47 -2.72
C ILE A 49 5.08 -7.76 -3.03
N VAL A 50 4.42 -8.51 -2.16
CA VAL A 50 2.97 -8.73 -2.19
C VAL A 50 2.37 -8.25 -0.88
N VAL A 51 1.48 -7.27 -0.98
CA VAL A 51 0.71 -6.74 0.15
C VAL A 51 -0.73 -7.19 0.02
N VAL A 52 -1.25 -7.81 1.07
CA VAL A 52 -2.65 -8.22 1.16
C VAL A 52 -3.40 -7.11 1.86
N GLY A 53 -4.19 -6.35 1.10
CA GLY A 53 -5.07 -5.32 1.63
C GLY A 53 -6.29 -5.97 2.26
N ASP A 54 -6.53 -5.65 3.53
CA ASP A 54 -7.75 -6.03 4.24
C ASP A 54 -8.65 -4.78 4.33
N TYR A 55 -9.74 -4.78 3.56
CA TYR A 55 -10.76 -3.72 3.62
C TYR A 55 -11.69 -3.88 4.83
N ASP A 56 -11.55 -4.94 5.62
CA ASP A 56 -12.45 -5.23 6.74
C ASP A 56 -12.17 -4.35 7.98
N ILE A 57 -11.05 -3.60 8.00
CA ILE A 57 -10.71 -2.67 9.08
C ILE A 57 -11.78 -1.58 9.29
N SER A 58 -12.65 -1.31 8.30
CA SER A 58 -13.66 -0.24 8.37
C SER A 58 -15.12 -0.67 8.18
N ASN A 59 -15.41 -1.92 7.82
CA ASN A 59 -16.72 -2.29 7.26
C ASN A 59 -17.64 -3.11 8.18
N GLU A 60 -17.35 -3.18 9.48
CA GLU A 60 -18.21 -3.79 10.51
C GLU A 60 -18.76 -5.18 10.13
N GLY A 61 -18.00 -5.99 9.39
CA GLY A 61 -18.36 -7.37 9.08
C GLY A 61 -19.48 -7.56 8.04
N ARG A 62 -19.72 -6.58 7.15
CA ARG A 62 -20.63 -6.80 6.00
C ARG A 62 -19.96 -7.64 4.91
N ASP A 63 -19.73 -8.94 5.13
CA ASP A 63 -19.48 -10.03 4.18
C ASP A 63 -18.56 -9.81 2.94
N TYR A 64 -17.86 -8.68 2.82
CA TYR A 64 -16.88 -8.39 1.78
C TYR A 64 -15.56 -9.06 2.16
N ARG A 65 -15.52 -10.39 2.03
CA ARG A 65 -14.30 -11.19 2.14
C ARG A 65 -13.43 -11.02 0.88
N HIS A 66 -13.20 -9.78 0.46
CA HIS A 66 -12.33 -9.47 -0.66
C HIS A 66 -10.97 -9.04 -0.12
N ASN A 67 -10.02 -9.97 -0.17
CA ASN A 67 -8.62 -9.67 0.06
C ASN A 67 -8.03 -9.25 -1.29
N ASP A 68 -7.60 -7.99 -1.40
CA ASP A 68 -6.91 -7.51 -2.59
C ASP A 68 -5.41 -7.75 -2.46
N PHE A 69 -4.85 -8.44 -3.45
CA PHE A 69 -3.42 -8.71 -3.53
C PHE A 69 -2.75 -7.66 -4.41
N HIS A 70 -1.92 -6.81 -3.79
CA HIS A 70 -1.11 -5.83 -4.50
C HIS A 70 0.29 -6.40 -4.73
N ILE A 71 0.62 -6.71 -5.98
CA ILE A 71 1.98 -7.05 -6.41
C ILE A 71 2.69 -5.76 -6.80
N ILE A 72 3.69 -5.35 -5.99
CA ILE A 72 4.37 -4.06 -6.15
C ILE A 72 5.84 -4.31 -6.51
N PRO A 73 6.30 -3.96 -7.73
CA PRO A 73 7.71 -4.06 -8.10
C PRO A 73 8.59 -3.18 -7.21
N ARG A 74 9.75 -3.66 -6.76
CA ARG A 74 10.63 -2.87 -5.88
C ARG A 74 11.12 -1.56 -6.50
N GLY A 75 11.32 -1.55 -7.82
CA GLY A 75 11.77 -0.37 -8.56
C GLY A 75 10.79 0.81 -8.53
N VAL A 76 9.53 0.59 -8.14
CA VAL A 76 8.52 1.66 -8.02
C VAL A 76 8.17 2.00 -6.58
N ILE A 77 8.75 1.30 -5.59
CA ILE A 77 8.53 1.58 -4.18
C ILE A 77 9.35 2.81 -3.80
N ARG A 78 8.64 3.84 -3.32
CA ARG A 78 9.27 5.05 -2.76
C ARG A 78 9.58 4.86 -1.28
N ARG A 79 8.69 4.21 -0.54
CA ARG A 79 8.84 3.96 0.89
C ARG A 79 8.09 2.70 1.32
N LEU A 80 8.74 1.86 2.14
CA LEU A 80 8.14 0.73 2.82
C LEU A 80 8.28 0.93 4.33
N THR A 81 7.14 1.05 5.01
CA THR A 81 7.08 1.26 6.46
C THR A 81 6.45 0.06 7.14
N TYR A 82 7.15 -0.54 8.10
CA TYR A 82 6.60 -1.60 8.94
C TYR A 82 5.79 -1.00 10.08
N LEU A 83 4.50 -1.30 10.11
CA LEU A 83 3.55 -0.87 11.14
C LEU A 83 3.62 -1.87 12.29
N ARG A 84 4.24 -1.49 13.42
CA ARG A 84 4.37 -2.36 14.60
C ARG A 84 3.11 -2.24 15.46
N GLU A 85 2.58 -3.38 15.93
CA GLU A 85 1.70 -3.39 17.11
C GLU A 85 2.56 -3.16 18.35
N GLY A 86 2.47 -1.96 18.93
CA GLY A 86 3.15 -1.63 20.18
C GLY A 86 3.49 -0.14 20.32
N THR A 87 2.62 0.57 21.03
CA THR A 87 2.90 1.81 21.80
C THR A 87 3.60 3.00 21.11
N ALA A 88 3.63 3.09 19.78
CA ALA A 88 4.05 4.30 19.08
C ALA A 88 2.85 5.22 18.83
N PRO A 89 2.94 6.54 19.09
CA PRO A 89 1.87 7.46 18.77
C PRO A 89 1.64 7.45 17.26
N LEU A 90 0.34 7.54 16.89
CA LEU A 90 -0.15 7.63 15.52
C LEU A 90 0.81 8.41 14.63
N VAL A 91 1.28 7.78 13.55
CA VAL A 91 2.15 8.42 12.56
C VAL A 91 1.39 9.60 11.96
N SER A 92 1.72 10.82 12.40
CA SER A 92 1.26 12.03 11.74
C SER A 92 2.02 12.16 10.43
N LEU A 93 1.30 12.21 9.31
CA LEU A 93 1.87 12.73 8.07
C LEU A 93 2.16 14.21 8.31
N GLU A 94 3.43 14.54 8.53
CA GLU A 94 3.87 15.93 8.53
C GLU A 94 3.68 16.46 7.10
N VAL A 95 2.59 17.19 6.91
CA VAL A 95 2.36 17.98 5.70
C VAL A 95 3.22 19.22 5.84
N GLU A 96 4.41 19.22 5.23
CA GLU A 96 5.12 20.48 4.97
C GLU A 96 4.34 21.25 3.91
N ALA A 97 3.55 22.21 4.36
CA ALA A 97 2.96 23.22 3.48
C ALA A 97 4.08 24.11 2.95
N SER A 98 4.30 24.08 1.63
CA SER A 98 5.13 25.05 0.90
C SER A 98 4.28 26.23 0.47
#